data_AF-A0A4R1KRQ9-F1
#
_entry.id   AF-A0A4R1KRQ9-F1
#
_cell.length_a   1.000
_cell.length_b   1.000
_cell.length_c   1.000
_cell.angle_alpha   90.00
_cell.angle_beta   90.00
_cell.angle_gamma   90.00
#
_symmetry.space_group_name_H-M   'P 1'
#
loop_
_entity.id
_entity.type
_entity.pdbx_description
1 polymer ?
#
loop_
_entity_poly.entity_id
_entity_poly.type
_entity_poly.pdbx_seq_one_letter_code
_entity_poly.pdbx_strand_id
1 'polypeptide(L)'
;MKQTLTVRVEEDIKTHIENLANQYSITSSEYLRGIIEQHLIDNDLIEEQDDFVDVHELEEIVIFVDSWHKDIKDQLPKLTLWLFITKYSHNYCSLDILSNIKNYLENAVKSTIITPQLRFEFVKVLNNINIVIHEQGNLQNLQFTQAGNMYSLDYHLLFTAVYNLIDNNYAG
;
A
#
# COMPACT_ATOMS: atom_id res chain seq x y z
N MET A 1 -11.07 -7.05 -8.82
CA MET A 1 -12.05 -6.08 -8.27
C MET A 1 -12.23 -4.95 -9.27
N LYS A 2 -13.46 -4.57 -9.63
CA LYS A 2 -13.71 -3.43 -10.52
C LYS A 2 -13.48 -2.13 -9.75
N GLN A 3 -12.45 -1.37 -10.11
CA GLN A 3 -12.18 -0.04 -9.56
C GLN A 3 -12.84 1.01 -10.46
N THR A 4 -13.56 1.95 -9.85
CA THR A 4 -14.23 3.04 -10.57
C THR A 4 -13.44 4.32 -10.33
N LEU A 5 -12.89 4.90 -11.39
CA LEU A 5 -12.20 6.18 -11.35
C LEU A 5 -13.17 7.31 -11.73
N THR A 6 -13.35 8.28 -10.84
CA THR A 6 -14.17 9.46 -11.11
C THR A 6 -13.26 10.65 -11.37
N VAL A 7 -13.22 11.13 -12.62
CA VAL A 7 -12.39 12.28 -13.04
C VAL A 7 -13.27 13.49 -13.25
N ARG A 8 -12.84 14.67 -12.75
CA ARG A 8 -13.46 15.95 -13.08
C ARG A 8 -12.75 16.52 -14.30
N VAL A 9 -13.50 16.77 -15.36
CA VAL A 9 -13.04 17.38 -16.61
C VAL A 9 -13.96 18.55 -16.97
N GLU A 10 -13.47 19.43 -17.85
CA GLU A 10 -14.27 20.52 -18.39
C GLU A 10 -15.42 19.97 -19.27
N GLU A 11 -16.53 20.69 -19.33
CA GLU A 11 -17.78 20.19 -19.92
C GLU A 11 -17.68 20.01 -21.45
N ASP A 12 -16.85 20.81 -22.10
CA ASP A 12 -16.51 20.70 -23.53
C ASP A 12 -15.73 19.42 -23.84
N ILE A 13 -14.75 19.06 -23.01
CA ILE A 13 -13.99 17.81 -23.11
C ILE A 13 -14.93 16.62 -22.88
N LYS A 14 -15.80 16.69 -21.88
CA LYS A 14 -16.80 15.65 -21.61
C LYS A 14 -17.75 15.45 -22.81
N THR A 15 -18.27 16.54 -23.36
CA THR A 15 -19.16 16.50 -24.53
C THR A 15 -18.44 15.91 -25.74
N HIS A 16 -17.16 16.22 -25.92
CA HIS A 16 -16.35 15.67 -26.99
C HIS A 16 -16.15 14.16 -26.86
N ILE A 17 -15.82 13.67 -25.64
CA ILE A 17 -15.67 12.25 -25.33
C ILE A 17 -16.98 11.49 -25.55
N GLU A 18 -18.12 12.04 -25.12
CA GLU A 18 -19.43 11.44 -25.32
C GLU A 18 -19.78 11.31 -26.81
N ASN A 19 -19.48 12.34 -27.62
CA ASN A 19 -19.70 12.29 -29.06
C ASN A 19 -18.83 11.22 -29.75
N LEU A 20 -17.57 11.11 -29.35
CA LEU A 20 -16.66 10.09 -29.88
C LEU A 20 -17.11 8.68 -29.48
N ALA A 21 -17.49 8.47 -28.22
CA ALA A 21 -18.02 7.19 -27.76
C ALA A 21 -19.30 6.78 -28.53
N ASN A 22 -20.19 7.74 -28.78
CA ASN A 22 -21.40 7.52 -29.59
C ASN A 22 -21.10 7.13 -31.04
N GLN A 23 -20.05 7.67 -31.66
CA GLN A 23 -19.64 7.28 -33.01
C GLN A 23 -19.22 5.81 -33.09
N TYR A 24 -18.60 5.30 -32.02
CA TYR A 24 -18.21 3.90 -31.92
C TYR A 24 -19.29 3.00 -31.29
N SER A 25 -20.48 3.55 -30.99
CA SER A 25 -21.59 2.85 -30.32
C SER A 25 -21.20 2.20 -28.98
N ILE A 26 -20.26 2.81 -28.26
CA ILE A 26 -19.78 2.35 -26.95
C ILE A 26 -20.03 3.42 -25.89
N THR A 27 -19.88 3.06 -24.62
CA THR A 27 -20.01 4.01 -23.52
C THR A 27 -18.79 4.92 -23.38
N SER A 28 -18.96 6.15 -22.90
CA SER A 28 -17.85 7.07 -22.62
C SER A 28 -16.78 6.46 -21.69
N SER A 29 -17.20 5.60 -20.76
CA SER A 29 -16.31 4.86 -19.87
C SER A 29 -15.48 3.79 -20.59
N GLU A 30 -16.06 3.09 -21.58
CA GLU A 30 -15.32 2.12 -22.40
C GLU A 30 -14.35 2.81 -23.36
N TYR A 31 -14.79 3.92 -23.95
CA TYR A 31 -13.92 4.73 -24.81
C TYR A 31 -12.71 5.27 -24.04
N LEU A 32 -12.93 5.81 -22.84
CA LEU A 32 -11.83 6.27 -21.97
C LEU A 32 -10.92 5.12 -21.52
N ARG A 33 -11.48 3.93 -21.27
CA ARG A 33 -10.67 2.76 -20.92
C ARG A 33 -9.71 2.40 -22.05
N GLY A 34 -10.19 2.36 -23.29
CA GLY A 34 -9.35 2.07 -24.45
C GLY A 34 -8.25 3.09 -24.67
N ILE A 35 -8.52 4.39 -24.46
CA ILE A 35 -7.49 5.43 -24.55
C ILE A 35 -6.43 5.25 -23.47
N ILE A 36 -6.85 4.96 -22.24
CA ILE A 36 -5.92 4.75 -21.11
C ILE A 36 -5.08 3.50 -21.36
N GLU A 37 -5.69 2.39 -21.78
CA GLU A 37 -4.99 1.14 -22.12
C GLU A 37 -3.96 1.37 -23.22
N GLN A 38 -4.34 2.01 -24.32
CA GLN A 38 -3.42 2.35 -25.41
C GLN A 38 -2.27 3.24 -24.91
N HIS A 39 -2.56 4.25 -24.09
CA HIS A 39 -1.53 5.13 -23.56
C HIS A 39 -0.58 4.42 -22.58
N LEU A 40 -1.06 3.40 -21.87
CA LEU A 40 -0.22 2.58 -20.99
C LEU A 40 0.66 1.62 -21.81
N ILE A 41 0.15 1.08 -22.91
CA ILE A 41 0.92 0.23 -23.85
C ILE A 41 1.98 1.06 -24.59
N ASP A 42 1.62 2.22 -25.14
CA ASP A 42 2.53 3.08 -25.92
C ASP A 42 3.71 3.64 -25.09
N ASN A 43 3.58 3.65 -23.76
CA ASN A 43 4.62 4.11 -22.84
C ASN A 43 5.39 2.95 -22.16
N ASP A 44 5.29 1.71 -22.67
CA ASP A 44 5.89 0.50 -22.09
C ASP A 44 5.51 0.26 -20.62
N LEU A 45 4.35 0.78 -20.18
CA LEU A 45 3.87 0.59 -18.80
C LEU A 45 3.14 -0.75 -18.63
N ILE A 46 2.72 -1.39 -19.73
CA ILE A 46 2.09 -2.71 -19.77
C ILE A 46 2.47 -3.40 -21.10
N GLU A 47 3.00 -4.62 -21.05
CA GLU A 47 3.19 -5.45 -22.27
C GLU A 47 1.81 -5.95 -22.77
N GLU A 48 1.58 -5.93 -24.09
CA GLU A 48 0.39 -6.51 -24.70
C GLU A 48 0.27 -8.00 -24.31
N GLN A 49 -0.63 -8.31 -23.38
CA GLN A 49 -1.07 -9.69 -23.15
C GLN A 49 -2.33 -9.94 -23.98
N ASP A 50 -2.11 -10.49 -25.16
CA ASP A 50 -3.09 -11.29 -25.86
C ASP A 50 -3.26 -12.63 -25.11
N ASP A 51 -4.49 -13.14 -25.14
CA ASP A 51 -4.96 -14.45 -24.71
C ASP A 51 -5.31 -14.73 -23.23
N PHE A 52 -6.64 -14.83 -23.07
CA PHE A 52 -7.40 -15.82 -22.29
C PHE A 52 -7.23 -15.90 -20.77
N VAL A 53 -8.37 -15.64 -20.14
CA VAL A 53 -8.72 -15.91 -18.74
C VAL A 53 -8.31 -17.33 -18.34
N ASP A 54 -7.21 -17.46 -17.61
CA ASP A 54 -7.06 -18.56 -16.66
C ASP A 54 -7.35 -18.02 -15.27
N VAL A 55 -8.42 -18.54 -14.66
CA VAL A 55 -8.78 -18.23 -13.29
C VAL A 55 -7.69 -18.84 -12.42
N HIS A 56 -6.70 -18.04 -12.03
CA HIS A 56 -5.77 -18.44 -10.99
C HIS A 56 -6.57 -18.78 -9.73
N GLU A 57 -6.64 -20.08 -9.43
CA GLU A 57 -7.08 -20.56 -8.13
C GLU A 57 -6.31 -19.79 -7.06
N LEU A 58 -7.05 -19.12 -6.19
CA LEU A 58 -6.49 -18.46 -5.02
C LEU A 58 -5.76 -19.55 -4.23
N GLU A 59 -4.43 -19.53 -4.25
CA GLU A 59 -3.61 -20.38 -3.39
C GLU A 59 -4.09 -20.21 -1.95
N GLU A 60 -4.59 -21.30 -1.39
CA GLU A 60 -5.07 -21.39 -0.03
C GLU A 60 -3.87 -21.13 0.89
N ILE A 61 -3.83 -19.94 1.49
CA ILE A 61 -2.78 -19.57 2.45
C ILE A 61 -2.97 -20.45 3.69
N VAL A 62 -2.21 -21.55 3.77
CA VAL A 62 -2.11 -22.36 4.99
C VAL A 62 -1.28 -21.57 6.00
N ILE A 63 -1.96 -20.95 6.96
CA ILE A 63 -1.33 -20.20 8.06
C ILE A 63 -0.90 -21.20 9.14
N PHE A 64 0.40 -21.47 9.19
CA PHE A 64 1.01 -22.15 10.34
C PHE A 64 1.11 -21.18 11.52
N VAL A 65 0.27 -21.38 12.53
CA VAL A 65 0.30 -20.65 13.80
C VAL A 65 1.14 -21.44 14.79
N ASP A 66 2.47 -21.28 14.75
CA ASP A 66 3.33 -21.83 15.80
C ASP A 66 4.34 -20.79 16.30
N SER A 67 4.08 -20.24 17.49
CA SER A 67 5.08 -19.79 18.49
C SER A 67 5.81 -18.43 18.40
N TRP A 68 5.25 -17.37 17.81
CA TRP A 68 5.98 -16.09 17.58
C TRP A 68 5.73 -14.93 18.59
N HIS A 69 5.04 -15.16 19.70
CA HIS A 69 4.65 -14.08 20.63
C HIS A 69 5.81 -13.37 21.37
N LYS A 70 7.03 -13.92 21.38
CA LYS A 70 8.19 -13.26 22.00
C LYS A 70 8.82 -12.16 21.15
N ASP A 71 8.68 -12.23 19.82
CA ASP A 71 9.47 -11.41 18.90
C ASP A 71 8.85 -10.01 18.68
N ILE A 72 7.52 -9.92 18.72
CA ILE A 72 6.80 -8.65 18.51
C ILE A 72 7.17 -7.57 19.53
N LYS A 73 7.49 -7.98 20.76
CA LYS A 73 7.77 -7.07 21.88
C LYS A 73 9.09 -6.32 21.66
N ASP A 74 10.08 -6.99 21.08
CA ASP A 74 11.39 -6.40 20.76
C ASP A 74 11.39 -5.70 19.39
N GLN A 75 10.53 -6.14 18.47
CA GLN A 75 10.42 -5.60 17.12
C GLN A 75 9.61 -4.29 17.06
N LEU A 76 8.52 -4.16 17.82
CA LEU A 76 7.63 -3.00 17.76
C LEU A 76 8.33 -1.67 18.11
N PRO A 77 9.20 -1.58 19.15
CA PRO A 77 9.96 -0.36 19.43
C PRO A 77 10.95 -0.01 18.31
N LYS A 78 11.62 -1.00 17.73
CA LYS A 78 12.56 -0.80 16.62
C LYS A 78 11.85 -0.32 15.35
N LEU A 79 10.70 -0.94 15.04
CA LEU A 79 9.84 -0.53 13.95
C LEU A 79 9.33 0.90 14.15
N THR A 80 8.90 1.23 15.36
CA THR A 80 8.43 2.59 15.71
C THR A 80 9.52 3.64 15.55
N LEU A 81 10.72 3.33 16.02
CA LEU A 81 11.87 4.20 15.86
C LEU A 81 12.20 4.43 14.38
N TRP A 82 12.18 3.37 13.56
CA TRP A 82 12.38 3.50 12.12
C TRP A 82 11.29 4.36 11.48
N LEU A 83 10.01 4.08 11.74
CA LEU A 83 8.88 4.86 11.19
C LEU A 83 8.99 6.34 11.55
N PHE A 84 9.41 6.65 12.78
CA PHE A 84 9.63 8.01 13.23
C PHE A 84 10.83 8.67 12.54
N ILE A 85 11.97 7.98 12.42
CA ILE A 85 13.16 8.50 11.73
C ILE A 85 12.85 8.75 10.25
N THR A 86 12.16 7.83 9.58
CA THR A 86 11.78 7.94 8.17
C THR A 86 10.87 9.14 7.90
N LYS A 87 10.05 9.55 8.89
CA LYS A 87 9.25 10.78 8.80
C LYS A 87 10.09 12.05 8.65
N TYR A 88 11.21 12.14 9.37
CA TYR A 88 12.03 13.36 9.45
C TYR A 88 13.31 13.29 8.60
N SER A 89 13.70 12.09 8.15
CA SER A 89 14.91 11.88 7.38
C SER A 89 14.61 10.96 6.20
N HIS A 90 14.73 11.52 5.00
CA HIS A 90 14.53 10.79 3.74
C HIS A 90 15.80 10.02 3.32
N ASN A 91 16.86 10.08 4.15
CA ASN A 91 18.23 9.67 3.81
C ASN A 91 18.62 8.27 4.32
N TYR A 92 17.76 7.57 5.08
CA TYR A 92 18.11 6.30 5.75
C TYR A 92 17.29 5.11 5.27
N CYS A 93 17.09 5.02 3.97
CA CYS A 93 16.27 3.96 3.41
C CYS A 93 17.05 3.31 2.27
N SER A 94 17.55 2.10 2.46
CA SER A 94 18.03 1.26 1.36
C SER A 94 16.99 0.19 1.07
N LEU A 95 17.04 -0.42 -0.12
CA LEU A 95 16.13 -1.53 -0.48
C LEU A 95 16.25 -2.70 0.50
N ASP A 96 17.44 -2.95 1.04
CA ASP A 96 17.66 -3.99 2.07
C ASP A 96 16.96 -3.65 3.39
N ILE A 97 17.06 -2.38 3.82
CA ILE A 97 16.39 -1.90 5.03
C ILE A 97 14.87 -1.97 4.85
N LEU A 98 14.35 -1.57 3.68
CA LEU A 98 12.93 -1.67 3.35
C LEU A 98 12.43 -3.12 3.38
N SER A 99 13.21 -4.05 2.84
CA SER A 99 12.86 -5.47 2.85
C SER A 99 12.81 -6.03 4.27
N ASN A 100 13.76 -5.63 5.12
CA ASN A 100 13.74 -6.02 6.54
C ASN A 100 12.53 -5.42 7.27
N ILE A 101 12.22 -4.15 7.04
CA ILE A 101 11.06 -3.48 7.64
C ILE A 101 9.74 -4.08 7.14
N LYS A 102 9.66 -4.45 5.86
CA LYS A 102 8.53 -5.18 5.29
C LYS A 102 8.26 -6.47 6.06
N ASN A 103 9.30 -7.28 6.28
CA ASN A 103 9.18 -8.53 7.06
C ASN A 103 8.70 -8.26 8.50
N TYR A 104 9.21 -7.21 9.15
CA TYR A 104 8.74 -6.82 10.49
C TYR A 104 7.27 -6.40 10.49
N LEU A 105 6.82 -5.65 9.49
CA LEU A 105 5.42 -5.23 9.35
C LEU A 105 4.49 -6.41 9.06
N GLU A 106 4.88 -7.34 8.20
CA GLU A 106 4.09 -8.55 7.93
C GLU A 106 3.92 -9.40 9.19
N ASN A 107 4.99 -9.56 9.96
CA ASN A 107 4.94 -10.25 11.25
C ASN A 107 4.07 -9.49 12.26
N ALA A 108 4.14 -8.16 12.26
CA ALA A 108 3.31 -7.34 13.13
C ALA A 108 1.82 -7.44 12.78
N VAL A 109 1.48 -7.45 11.49
CA VAL A 109 0.10 -7.62 11.04
C VAL A 109 -0.47 -8.99 11.43
N LYS A 110 0.37 -10.03 11.43
CA LYS A 110 -0.03 -11.39 11.84
C LYS A 110 -0.21 -11.55 13.36
N SER A 111 0.32 -10.63 14.17
CA SER A 111 0.26 -10.74 15.63
C SER A 111 -1.12 -10.43 16.19
N THR A 112 -1.58 -11.28 17.11
CA THR A 112 -2.83 -11.11 17.87
C THR A 112 -2.72 -10.05 18.98
N ILE A 113 -1.50 -9.62 19.34
CA ILE A 113 -1.23 -8.65 20.40
C ILE A 113 -1.53 -7.21 19.94
N ILE A 114 -1.47 -6.96 18.62
CA ILE A 114 -1.69 -5.64 18.04
C ILE A 114 -3.18 -5.39 17.84
N THR A 115 -3.63 -4.18 18.20
CA THR A 115 -5.03 -3.77 18.03
C THR A 115 -5.41 -3.75 16.54
N PRO A 116 -6.68 -4.04 16.18
CA PRO A 116 -7.12 -4.01 14.79
C PRO A 116 -6.87 -2.66 14.10
N GLN A 117 -6.96 -1.56 14.85
CA GLN A 117 -6.70 -0.20 14.36
C GLN A 117 -5.23 -0.03 13.98
N LEU A 118 -4.30 -0.43 14.85
CA LEU A 118 -2.87 -0.35 14.53
C LEU A 118 -2.46 -1.33 13.43
N ARG A 119 -3.13 -2.48 13.34
CA ARG A 119 -2.93 -3.42 12.23
C ARG A 119 -3.28 -2.78 10.88
N PHE A 120 -4.38 -2.03 10.83
CA PHE A 120 -4.76 -1.29 9.63
C PHE A 120 -3.71 -0.24 9.25
N GLU A 121 -3.18 0.48 10.23
CA GLU A 121 -2.07 1.42 10.03
C GLU A 121 -0.82 0.74 9.44
N PHE A 122 -0.46 -0.45 9.95
CA PHE A 122 0.65 -1.23 9.41
C PHE A 122 0.42 -1.74 8.00
N VAL A 123 -0.80 -2.11 7.63
CA VAL A 123 -1.13 -2.50 6.25
C VAL A 123 -0.96 -1.32 5.28
N LYS A 124 -1.32 -0.09 5.68
CA LYS A 124 -1.07 1.11 4.86
C LYS A 124 0.43 1.30 4.60
N VAL A 125 1.24 1.22 5.65
CA VAL A 125 2.69 1.36 5.54
C VAL A 125 3.28 0.23 4.68
N LEU A 126 2.83 -1.01 4.88
CA LEU A 126 3.28 -2.18 4.13
C LEU A 126 2.99 -2.04 2.64
N ASN A 127 1.79 -1.61 2.27
CA ASN A 127 1.42 -1.35 0.87
C ASN A 127 2.32 -0.29 0.24
N ASN A 128 2.62 0.77 0.98
CA ASN A 128 3.44 1.86 0.50
C ASN A 128 4.91 1.43 0.31
N ILE A 129 5.43 0.58 1.21
CA ILE A 129 6.74 -0.06 1.06
C ILE A 129 6.78 -1.00 -0.15
N ASN A 130 5.75 -1.82 -0.35
CA ASN A 130 5.67 -2.73 -1.50
C ASN A 130 5.71 -1.98 -2.84
N ILE A 131 4.99 -0.85 -2.94
CA ILE A 131 5.03 0.03 -4.12
C ILE A 131 6.47 0.53 -4.35
N VAL A 132 7.13 1.05 -3.31
CA VAL A 132 8.50 1.57 -3.43
C VAL A 132 9.52 0.48 -3.81
N ILE A 133 9.36 -0.74 -3.30
CA ILE A 133 10.22 -1.87 -3.67
C ILE A 133 9.99 -2.26 -5.15
N HIS A 134 8.73 -2.31 -5.58
CA HIS A 134 8.36 -2.65 -6.96
C HIS A 134 8.88 -1.60 -7.97
N GLU A 135 8.82 -0.31 -7.61
CA GLU A 135 9.33 0.81 -8.41
C GLU A 135 10.85 1.00 -8.35
N GLN A 136 11.60 0.02 -7.81
CA GLN A 136 13.07 0.04 -7.70
C GLN A 136 13.65 1.22 -6.89
N GLY A 137 12.96 1.67 -5.85
CA GLY A 137 13.61 2.41 -4.76
C GLY A 137 13.60 3.94 -4.85
N ASN A 138 12.57 4.56 -5.43
CA ASN A 138 12.37 5.99 -5.17
C ASN A 138 11.74 6.20 -3.78
N LEU A 139 12.62 6.36 -2.79
CA LEU A 139 12.28 6.52 -1.37
C LEU A 139 11.50 7.81 -1.06
N GLN A 140 11.48 8.76 -2.00
CA GLN A 140 10.65 9.96 -1.90
C GLN A 140 9.15 9.63 -2.00
N ASN A 141 8.79 8.41 -2.44
CA ASN A 141 7.41 7.96 -2.60
C ASN A 141 6.80 7.34 -1.32
N LEU A 142 7.48 7.40 -0.16
CA LEU A 142 6.91 6.96 1.12
C LEU A 142 5.85 7.96 1.64
N GLN A 143 4.67 7.91 1.03
CA GLN A 143 3.51 8.76 1.33
C GLN A 143 3.02 8.67 2.78
N PHE A 144 3.27 7.58 3.50
CA PHE A 144 2.87 7.46 4.91
C PHE A 144 3.54 8.48 5.84
N THR A 145 4.65 9.08 5.40
CA THR A 145 5.39 10.13 6.12
C THR A 145 4.73 11.51 6.02
N GLN A 146 3.94 11.73 4.96
CA GLN A 146 3.29 13.00 4.67
C GLN A 146 2.08 13.20 5.57
N ALA A 147 1.85 14.41 6.07
CA ALA A 147 0.68 14.73 6.89
C ALA A 147 -0.54 15.04 6.01
N GLY A 148 -1.75 14.63 6.43
CA GLY A 148 -3.01 14.99 5.77
C GLY A 148 -3.39 14.13 4.56
N ASN A 149 -2.72 13.00 4.34
CA ASN A 149 -3.06 12.01 3.32
C ASN A 149 -3.83 10.84 3.98
N MET A 150 -4.70 10.17 3.22
CA MET A 150 -5.36 8.93 3.65
C MET A 150 -4.37 7.81 4.00
N TYR A 151 -3.18 7.84 3.41
CA TYR A 151 -2.08 6.90 3.69
C TYR A 151 -1.19 7.33 4.85
N SER A 152 -1.42 8.50 5.44
CA SER A 152 -0.66 8.97 6.60
C SER A 152 -0.76 7.95 7.74
N LEU A 153 0.39 7.66 8.35
CA LEU A 153 0.46 6.84 9.54
C LEU A 153 -0.01 7.64 10.76
N ASP A 154 -0.93 7.05 11.54
CA ASP A 154 -1.29 7.59 12.85
C ASP A 154 -0.21 7.23 13.90
N TYR A 155 0.70 8.19 14.13
CA TYR A 155 1.75 8.05 15.13
C TYR A 155 1.21 8.00 16.57
N HIS A 156 0.03 8.57 16.86
CA HIS A 156 -0.54 8.48 18.20
C HIS A 156 -0.94 7.05 18.54
N LEU A 157 -1.55 6.33 17.59
CA LEU A 157 -1.88 4.91 17.76
C LEU A 157 -0.62 4.06 17.94
N LEU A 158 0.43 4.36 17.16
CA LEU A 158 1.71 3.66 17.24
C LEU A 158 2.40 3.85 18.60
N PHE A 159 2.55 5.10 19.06
CA PHE A 159 3.18 5.40 20.35
C PHE A 159 2.36 4.87 21.52
N THR A 160 1.03 4.91 21.45
CA THR A 160 0.15 4.33 22.48
C THR A 160 0.34 2.82 22.59
N ALA A 161 0.46 2.12 21.46
CA ALA A 161 0.69 0.68 21.47
C ALA A 161 2.07 0.31 22.02
N VAL A 162 3.12 1.07 21.68
CA VAL A 162 4.46 0.89 22.27
C VAL A 162 4.43 1.17 23.77
N TYR A 163 3.81 2.28 24.19
CA TYR A 163 3.66 2.63 25.60
C TYR A 163 2.96 1.51 26.37
N ASN A 164 1.81 1.04 25.90
CA ASN A 164 1.09 -0.07 26.53
C ASN A 164 1.93 -1.34 26.58
N LEU A 165 2.73 -1.61 25.55
CA LEU A 165 3.60 -2.79 25.52
C LEU A 165 4.75 -2.69 26.54
N ILE A 166 5.30 -1.49 26.74
CA ILE A 166 6.33 -1.21 27.74
C ILE A 166 5.74 -1.19 29.17
N ASP A 167 4.61 -0.53 29.37
CA ASP A 167 3.95 -0.38 30.68
C ASP A 167 3.48 -1.75 31.24
N ASN A 168 2.93 -2.60 30.37
CA ASN A 168 2.62 -4.00 30.70
C ASN A 168 3.85 -4.85 31.07
N ASN A 169 5.08 -4.39 30.79
CA ASN A 169 6.31 -5.06 31.24
C ASN A 169 6.85 -4.50 32.57
N TYR A 170 6.46 -3.29 32.99
CA TYR A 170 6.85 -2.69 34.28
C TYR A 170 5.83 -2.93 35.40
N ALA A 171 4.62 -3.39 35.06
CA ALA A 171 3.61 -3.84 36.01
C ALA A 171 3.78 -5.31 36.47
N GLY A 172 4.99 -5.87 36.33
CA GLY A 172 5.38 -7.19 36.81
C GLY A 172 5.91 -7.16 38.24
#